data_AF-A0A9D7Z5T0-F1
#
_entry.id   AF-A0A9D7Z5T0-F1
#
_cell.length_a   1.000
_cell.length_b   1.000
_cell.length_c   1.000
_cell.angle_alpha   90.00
_cell.angle_beta   90.00
_cell.angle_gamma   90.00
#
_symmetry.space_group_name_H-M   'P 1'
#
loop_
_entity.id
_entity.type
_entity.pdbx_description
1 polymer ?
#
loop_
_entity_poly.entity_id
_entity_poly.type
_entity_poly.pdbx_seq_one_letter_code
_entity_poly.pdbx_strand_id
1 'polypeptide(L)'
;MKGKSEPETIHCLVGDAKMRRDPAFLEAKTVFASMLNAYRRRDWSTAAAALTRFAEIAPPALAGLVPAYRARLASLSTAPPGPEWDGVFTAETK
;
A
#
# COMPACT_ATOMS: atom_id res chain seq x y z
N MET A 1 18.17 6.43 -17.56
CA MET A 1 17.03 6.59 -16.63
C MET A 1 17.22 5.59 -15.50
N LYS A 2 17.69 6.05 -14.33
CA LYS A 2 18.08 5.16 -13.22
C LYS A 2 16.85 4.93 -12.34
N GLY A 3 16.34 3.71 -12.35
CA GLY A 3 15.22 3.26 -11.53
C GLY A 3 15.52 3.42 -10.04
N LYS A 4 15.14 4.58 -9.52
CA LYS A 4 15.02 4.85 -8.10
C LYS A 4 13.57 5.19 -7.78
N SER A 5 12.68 4.23 -8.00
CA SER A 5 11.56 4.07 -7.07
C SER A 5 12.14 3.50 -5.78
N GLU A 6 12.98 4.31 -5.12
CA GLU A 6 13.19 4.15 -3.69
C GLU A 6 11.78 4.10 -3.10
N PRO A 7 11.42 3.06 -2.33
CA PRO A 7 10.10 2.94 -1.75
C PRO A 7 9.97 4.12 -0.80
N GLU A 8 9.47 5.23 -1.32
CA GLU A 8 9.09 6.40 -0.57
C GLU A 8 8.18 5.89 0.50
N THR A 9 8.73 6.08 1.67
CA THR A 9 8.66 5.09 2.69
C THR A 9 7.27 5.17 3.26
N ILE A 10 6.76 4.04 3.70
CA ILE A 10 5.84 4.01 4.84
C ILE A 10 6.63 4.58 6.04
N HIS A 11 7.04 5.85 5.99
CA HIS A 11 7.79 6.57 7.01
C HIS A 11 6.82 7.19 8.01
N CYS A 12 5.52 7.25 7.67
CA CYS A 12 4.54 7.98 8.46
C CYS A 12 3.93 7.19 9.64
N LEU A 13 4.02 5.86 9.69
CA LEU A 13 3.17 5.11 10.63
C LEU A 13 3.85 4.23 11.68
N VAL A 14 5.17 4.02 11.66
CA VAL A 14 5.77 3.08 12.62
C VAL A 14 7.09 3.61 13.16
N GLY A 15 6.95 4.63 14.00
CA GLY A 15 7.97 5.06 14.94
C GLY A 15 8.14 4.01 16.04
N ASP A 16 8.81 2.90 15.76
CA ASP A 16 9.58 2.22 16.79
C ASP A 16 10.66 1.32 16.18
N ALA A 17 11.91 1.51 16.61
CA ALA A 17 13.05 0.75 16.09
C ALA A 17 12.94 -0.76 16.36
N LYS A 18 12.09 -1.16 17.32
CA LYS A 18 11.79 -2.57 17.64
C LYS A 18 10.89 -3.25 16.61
N MET A 19 9.89 -2.55 16.08
CA MET A 19 8.94 -3.12 15.10
C MET A 19 9.63 -3.39 13.75
N ARG A 20 10.73 -2.69 13.48
CA ARG A 20 11.56 -2.83 12.28
C ARG A 20 12.27 -4.19 12.15
N ARG A 21 12.33 -4.99 13.23
CA ARG A 21 12.96 -6.32 13.27
C ARG A 21 11.96 -7.48 13.39
N ASP A 22 10.67 -7.18 13.47
CA ASP A 22 9.64 -8.21 13.53
C ASP A 22 9.45 -8.85 12.14
N PRO A 23 9.65 -10.17 11.98
CA PRO A 23 9.44 -10.85 10.70
C PRO A 23 8.05 -10.63 10.11
N ALA A 24 6.99 -10.59 10.94
CA ALA A 24 5.62 -10.35 10.48
C ALA A 24 5.47 -8.92 9.93
N PHE A 25 6.14 -7.95 10.55
CA PHE A 25 6.17 -6.57 10.07
C PHE A 25 6.89 -6.44 8.72
N LEU A 26 8.01 -7.15 8.55
CA LEU A 26 8.77 -7.17 7.30
C LEU A 26 7.98 -7.82 6.17
N GLU A 27 7.26 -8.91 6.45
CA GLU A 27 6.37 -9.55 5.48
C GLU A 27 5.23 -8.60 5.08
N ALA A 28 4.52 -8.03 6.07
CA ALA A 28 3.44 -7.07 5.82
C ALA A 28 3.92 -5.87 5.00
N LYS A 29 5.09 -5.31 5.31
CA LYS A 29 5.71 -4.23 4.54
C LYS A 29 5.99 -4.64 3.09
N THR A 30 6.49 -5.86 2.86
CA THR A 30 6.81 -6.37 1.53
C THR A 30 5.55 -6.56 0.69
N VAL A 31 4.50 -7.16 1.27
CA VAL A 31 3.22 -7.34 0.59
C VAL A 31 2.57 -5.98 0.28
N PHE A 32 2.60 -5.05 1.21
CA PHE A 32 2.05 -3.71 1.00
C PHE A 32 2.80 -2.92 -0.08
N ALA A 33 4.14 -3.04 -0.13
CA ALA A 33 4.93 -2.43 -1.21
C ALA A 33 4.57 -3.00 -2.59
N SER A 34 4.34 -4.31 -2.68
CA SER A 34 3.84 -4.96 -3.92
C SER A 34 2.46 -4.44 -4.32
N MET A 35 1.56 -4.25 -3.34
CA MET A 35 0.25 -3.63 -3.57
C MET A 35 0.39 -2.21 -4.15
N LEU A 36 1.23 -1.36 -3.55
CA LEU A 36 1.46 0.02 -4.04
C LEU A 36 2.06 0.05 -5.45
N ASN A 37 2.95 -0.89 -5.76
CA ASN A 37 3.53 -0.99 -7.10
C ASN A 37 2.48 -1.37 -8.15
N ALA A 38 1.58 -2.31 -7.84
CA ALA A 38 0.45 -2.64 -8.71
C ALA A 38 -0.53 -1.47 -8.86
N TYR A 39 -0.85 -0.80 -7.74
CA TYR A 39 -1.68 0.40 -7.69
C TYR A 39 -1.16 1.49 -8.65
N ARG A 40 0.13 1.86 -8.56
CA ARG A 40 0.72 2.90 -9.42
C ARG A 40 0.71 2.52 -10.91
N ARG A 41 0.77 1.22 -11.22
CA ARG A 41 0.66 0.70 -12.60
C ARG A 41 -0.78 0.58 -13.09
N ARG A 42 -1.78 0.97 -12.29
CA ARG A 42 -3.21 0.80 -12.59
C ARG A 42 -3.64 -0.66 -12.71
N ASP A 43 -2.86 -1.56 -12.12
CA ASP A 43 -3.18 -2.98 -12.04
C ASP A 43 -4.02 -3.24 -10.78
N TRP A 44 -5.30 -2.89 -10.87
CA TRP A 44 -6.23 -2.92 -9.75
C TRP A 44 -6.48 -4.34 -9.22
N SER A 45 -6.48 -5.32 -10.11
CA SER A 45 -6.66 -6.73 -9.76
C SER A 45 -5.49 -7.22 -8.88
N THR A 46 -4.25 -7.00 -9.34
CA THR A 46 -3.06 -7.39 -8.56
C THR A 46 -2.97 -6.60 -7.25
N ALA A 47 -3.33 -5.32 -7.26
CA ALA A 47 -3.36 -4.51 -6.04
C ALA A 47 -4.40 -5.04 -5.03
N ALA A 48 -5.60 -5.42 -5.49
CA ALA A 48 -6.65 -5.95 -4.62
C ALA A 48 -6.28 -7.32 -4.03
N ALA A 49 -5.64 -8.19 -4.82
CA ALA A 49 -5.13 -9.48 -4.34
C ALA A 49 -4.04 -9.29 -3.27
N ALA A 50 -3.07 -8.42 -3.53
CA ALA A 50 -2.02 -8.09 -2.57
C ALA A 50 -2.58 -7.43 -1.30
N LEU A 51 -3.59 -6.57 -1.41
CA LEU A 51 -4.26 -5.96 -0.25
C LEU A 51 -5.00 -7.00 0.60
N THR A 52 -5.57 -8.03 -0.03
CA THR A 52 -6.23 -9.13 0.68
C THR A 52 -5.20 -9.94 1.47
N ARG A 53 -4.07 -10.29 0.85
CA ARG A 53 -2.95 -10.93 1.56
C ARG A 53 -2.43 -10.05 2.70
N PHE A 54 -2.29 -8.75 2.47
CA PHE A 54 -1.88 -7.82 3.50
C PHE A 54 -2.84 -7.85 4.70
N ALA A 55 -4.16 -7.90 4.48
CA ALA A 55 -5.14 -7.93 5.55
C ALA A 55 -5.01 -9.16 6.47
N GLU A 56 -4.49 -10.29 5.98
CA GLU A 56 -4.28 -11.51 6.77
C GLU A 56 -3.08 -11.41 7.72
N ILE A 57 -2.06 -10.62 7.33
CA ILE A 57 -0.76 -10.54 8.03
C ILE A 57 -0.48 -9.17 8.62
N ALA A 58 -1.32 -8.18 8.36
CA ALA A 58 -1.11 -6.81 8.79
C ALA A 58 -1.17 -6.73 10.32
N PRO A 59 -0.16 -6.11 10.96
CA PRO A 59 -0.26 -5.83 12.38
C PRO A 59 -1.41 -4.86 12.66
N PRO A 60 -1.98 -4.85 13.87
CA PRO A 60 -3.11 -3.97 14.23
C PRO A 60 -2.84 -2.49 13.91
N ALA A 61 -1.61 -2.03 14.09
CA ALA A 61 -1.18 -0.66 13.76
C ALA A 61 -1.35 -0.28 12.28
N LEU A 62 -1.38 -1.26 11.37
CA LEU A 62 -1.53 -1.05 9.93
C LEU A 62 -2.88 -1.56 9.40
N ALA A 63 -3.71 -2.18 10.22
CA ALA A 63 -5.00 -2.74 9.81
C ALA A 63 -5.93 -1.67 9.20
N GLY A 64 -5.82 -0.41 9.66
CA GLY A 64 -6.56 0.73 9.11
C GLY A 64 -6.27 1.04 7.63
N LEU A 65 -5.13 0.59 7.09
CA LEU A 65 -4.80 0.77 5.67
C LEU A 65 -5.66 -0.12 4.77
N VAL A 66 -6.12 -1.28 5.26
CA VAL A 66 -6.94 -2.22 4.48
C VAL A 66 -8.24 -1.58 3.98
N PRO A 67 -9.12 -1.03 4.84
CA PRO A 67 -10.37 -0.41 4.36
C PRO A 67 -10.10 0.83 3.50
N ALA A 68 -9.08 1.64 3.82
CA ALA A 68 -8.75 2.85 3.04
C ALA A 68 -8.36 2.51 1.58
N TYR A 69 -7.45 1.55 1.39
CA TYR A 69 -7.04 1.13 0.05
C TYR A 69 -8.11 0.31 -0.66
N ARG A 70 -8.94 -0.47 0.07
CA ARG A 70 -10.04 -1.21 -0.53
C ARG A 70 -11.08 -0.28 -1.14
N ALA A 71 -11.49 0.75 -0.40
CA ALA A 71 -12.40 1.78 -0.90
C ALA A 71 -11.79 2.52 -2.11
N ARG A 72 -10.51 2.89 -2.02
CA ARG A 72 -9.80 3.58 -3.10
C ARG A 72 -9.72 2.74 -4.38
N LEU A 73 -9.36 1.46 -4.28
CA LEU A 73 -9.29 0.55 -5.42
C LEU A 73 -10.66 0.33 -6.07
N ALA A 74 -11.72 0.22 -5.28
CA ALA A 74 -13.07 0.14 -5.80
C ALA A 74 -13.44 1.39 -6.63
N SER A 75 -13.17 2.59 -6.10
CA SER A 75 -13.40 3.85 -6.83
C SER A 75 -12.57 3.96 -8.11
N LEU A 76 -11.31 3.53 -8.11
CA LEU A 76 -10.45 3.59 -9.30
C LEU A 76 -10.80 2.52 -10.34
N SER A 77 -11.40 1.41 -9.91
CA SER A 77 -11.88 0.37 -10.82
C SER A 77 -13.16 0.81 -11.54
N THR A 78 -14.02 1.61 -10.89
CA THR A 78 -15.25 2.15 -11.48
C THR A 78 -15.04 3.44 -12.26
N ALA A 79 -14.12 4.30 -11.80
CA ALA A 79 -13.74 5.56 -12.42
C ALA A 79 -12.21 5.58 -12.59
N PRO A 80 -11.66 4.91 -13.62
CA PRO A 80 -10.23 4.86 -13.83
C PRO A 80 -9.67 6.26 -14.07
N PRO A 81 -8.52 6.57 -13.46
CA PRO A 81 -7.96 7.91 -13.53
C PRO A 81 -7.36 8.16 -14.91
N GLY A 82 -7.39 9.42 -15.35
CA GLY A 82 -6.88 9.85 -16.65
C GLY A 82 -5.38 9.59 -16.86
N PRO A 83 -4.84 9.84 -18.06
CA PRO A 83 -3.42 9.60 -18.37
C PRO A 83 -2.47 10.36 -17.43
N GLU A 84 -2.84 11.57 -17.00
CA GLU A 84 -2.07 12.45 -16.09
C GLU A 84 -2.03 11.99 -14.62
N TRP A 85 -2.59 10.83 -14.30
CA TRP A 85 -2.58 10.33 -12.93
C TRP A 85 -1.20 9.93 -12.45
N ASP A 86 -0.77 10.57 -11.36
CA ASP A 86 0.56 10.46 -10.74
C ASP A 86 0.69 9.30 -9.72
N GLY A 87 -0.41 8.60 -9.43
CA GLY A 87 -0.40 7.49 -8.48
C GLY A 87 -0.33 7.93 -7.01
N VAL A 88 -0.51 9.22 -6.72
CA VAL A 88 -0.46 9.75 -5.36
C VAL A 88 -1.78 9.48 -4.63
N PHE A 89 -1.66 8.95 -3.42
CA PHE A 89 -2.77 8.78 -2.50
C PHE A 89 -2.29 9.08 -1.08
N THR A 90 -2.89 10.10 -0.47
CA THR A 90 -2.67 10.44 0.93
C THR A 90 -3.72 9.72 1.76
N ALA A 91 -3.31 8.68 2.49
CA ALA A 91 -4.17 8.05 3.48
C ALA A 91 -4.26 8.97 4.71
N GLU A 92 -5.31 9.77 4.80
CA GLU A 92 -5.64 10.50 6.02
C GLU A 92 -6.02 9.48 7.10
N THR A 93 -5.04 9.11 7.91
CA THR A 93 -5.28 8.23 9.06
C THR A 93 -5.64 9.17 10.22
N LYS A 94 -6.91 9.18 10.63
CA LYS A 94 -7.37 9.88 11.84
C LYS A 94 -7.05 9.07 13.10
#